data_AF-A0AB39TEL7-F1
#
_entry.id   AF-A0AB39TEL7-F1
#
_cell.length_a   1.000
_cell.length_b   1.000
_cell.length_c   1.000
_cell.angle_alpha   90.00
_cell.angle_beta   90.00
_cell.angle_gamma   90.00
#
_symmetry.space_group_name_H-M   'P 1'
#
loop_
_entity.id
_entity.type
_entity.pdbx_description
1 polymer ?
#
loop_
_entity_poly.entity_id
_entity_poly.type
_entity_poly.pdbx_seq_one_letter_code
_entity_poly.pdbx_strand_id
1 'polypeptide(L)'
;MAAMPAFPYTESDLARFREVQQLAYHCAEQVAAWIEPGVTERQTTAELRRRLVAAGVQDFFHVPFAWFGDRTAFRHFRTPLQFFAGSRRLAEGMPYVLDCAPIVDGYTADIGYGGKVGENRVWDRLAADLAVYRELILAEVRARKPLNEVYAAVDAQIAAHGYDNRHRVYPGRVIGHQVTRTTVRGPAGVNVFGFGVRTLQTLGRELVTERLHGRSPLWADGRSSRHAPTPGLWAVEPHIGFRGVGIKFEELLVVTEDDAHWLDDDLPHVRRWTAAGQEATSTRTDAVEAAR
;
A
#
# COMPACT_ATOMS: atom_id res chain seq x y z
N MET A 1 20.87 -24.91 3.52
CA MET A 1 19.81 -23.87 3.50
C MET A 1 20.16 -22.86 4.58
N ALA A 2 20.17 -21.56 4.30
CA ALA A 2 20.37 -20.55 5.34
C ALA A 2 19.23 -20.61 6.36
N ALA A 3 19.53 -20.46 7.66
CA ALA A 3 18.52 -20.43 8.71
C ALA A 3 17.47 -19.34 8.42
N MET A 4 16.21 -19.59 8.80
CA MET A 4 15.19 -18.54 8.75
C MET A 4 15.51 -17.48 9.83
N PRO A 5 15.41 -16.18 9.50
CA PRO A 5 15.61 -15.15 10.51
C PRO A 5 14.47 -15.21 11.53
N ALA A 6 14.78 -14.91 12.79
CA ALA A 6 13.76 -14.76 13.81
C ALA A 6 12.96 -13.46 13.59
N PHE A 7 11.70 -13.43 14.01
CA PHE A 7 10.89 -12.23 13.96
C PHE A 7 11.51 -11.14 14.86
N PRO A 8 11.83 -9.94 14.33
CA PRO A 8 12.70 -9.00 15.03
C PRO A 8 11.96 -8.00 15.93
N TYR A 9 10.62 -8.02 15.97
CA TYR A 9 9.82 -6.98 16.62
C TYR A 9 9.04 -7.51 17.82
N THR A 10 8.95 -6.69 18.86
CA THR A 10 8.10 -6.97 20.03
C THR A 10 6.68 -6.49 19.80
N GLU A 11 5.73 -6.89 20.65
CA GLU A 11 4.37 -6.34 20.65
C GLU A 11 4.34 -4.81 20.79
N SER A 12 5.26 -4.25 21.57
CA SER A 12 5.38 -2.79 21.69
C SER A 12 5.86 -2.14 20.39
N ASP A 13 6.75 -2.79 19.63
CA ASP A 13 7.16 -2.29 18.32
C ASP A 13 5.98 -2.37 17.35
N LEU A 14 5.23 -3.49 17.34
CA LEU A 14 4.04 -3.67 16.50
C LEU A 14 2.96 -2.61 16.77
N ALA A 15 2.73 -2.26 18.05
CA ALA A 15 1.83 -1.18 18.42
C ALA A 15 2.27 0.16 17.81
N ARG A 16 3.57 0.49 17.87
CA ARG A 16 4.10 1.72 17.27
C ARG A 16 4.00 1.72 15.74
N PHE A 17 4.30 0.62 15.07
CA PHE A 17 4.07 0.50 13.62
C PHE A 17 2.61 0.73 13.24
N ARG A 18 1.68 0.14 14.00
CA ARG A 18 0.24 0.33 13.81
C ARG A 18 -0.17 1.79 13.99
N GLU A 19 0.31 2.45 15.04
CA GLU A 19 0.05 3.88 15.29
C GLU A 19 0.51 4.76 14.12
N VAL A 20 1.70 4.51 13.55
CA VAL A 20 2.18 5.28 12.39
C VAL A 20 1.32 5.01 11.14
N GLN A 21 0.92 3.76 10.91
CA GLN A 21 0.00 3.41 9.81
C GLN A 21 -1.35 4.11 9.94
N GLN A 22 -1.95 4.06 11.14
CA GLN A 22 -3.23 4.72 11.42
C GLN A 22 -3.12 6.23 11.28
N LEU A 23 -2.03 6.84 11.75
CA LEU A 23 -1.74 8.26 11.56
C LEU A 23 -1.69 8.63 10.08
N ALA A 24 -1.01 7.81 9.26
CA ALA A 24 -0.90 8.05 7.82
C ALA A 24 -2.26 7.98 7.13
N TYR A 25 -3.04 6.93 7.42
CA TYR A 25 -4.38 6.76 6.88
C TYR A 25 -5.33 7.86 7.33
N HIS A 26 -5.25 8.29 8.59
CA HIS A 26 -6.03 9.40 9.10
C HIS A 26 -5.70 10.71 8.38
N CYS A 27 -4.42 10.99 8.12
CA CYS A 27 -4.02 12.13 7.29
C CYS A 27 -4.58 12.02 5.87
N ALA A 28 -4.54 10.83 5.27
CA ALA A 28 -5.11 10.61 3.94
C ALA A 28 -6.63 10.81 3.89
N GLU A 29 -7.38 10.35 4.89
CA GLU A 29 -8.83 10.60 5.03
C GLU A 29 -9.13 12.10 5.19
N GLN A 30 -8.32 12.83 5.97
CA GLN A 30 -8.47 14.28 6.09
C GLN A 30 -8.20 15.01 4.76
N VAL A 31 -7.23 14.56 3.97
CA VAL A 31 -6.98 15.10 2.63
C VAL A 31 -8.12 14.74 1.69
N ALA A 32 -8.60 13.50 1.72
CA ALA A 32 -9.75 13.04 0.95
C ALA A 32 -11.00 13.91 1.20
N ALA A 33 -11.23 14.31 2.45
CA ALA A 33 -12.31 15.23 2.83
C ALA A 33 -12.08 16.69 2.41
N TRP A 34 -10.82 17.09 2.17
CA TRP A 34 -10.45 18.45 1.73
C TRP A 34 -10.41 18.59 0.20
N ILE A 35 -10.17 17.50 -0.51
CA ILE A 35 -10.06 17.49 -1.97
C ILE A 35 -11.41 17.87 -2.59
N GLU A 36 -11.38 18.80 -3.54
CA GLU A 36 -12.53 19.20 -4.37
C GLU A 36 -12.12 19.28 -5.85
N PRO A 37 -13.07 19.19 -6.81
CA PRO A 37 -12.78 19.45 -8.21
C PRO A 37 -11.99 20.74 -8.43
N GLY A 38 -10.94 20.67 -9.25
CA GLY A 38 -10.07 21.79 -9.59
C GLY A 38 -8.71 21.77 -8.88
N VAL A 39 -8.56 21.13 -7.72
CA VAL A 39 -7.24 20.95 -7.08
C VAL A 39 -6.32 20.10 -7.95
N THR A 40 -5.01 20.36 -7.87
CA THR A 40 -3.99 19.59 -8.60
C THR A 40 -3.37 18.49 -7.76
N GLU A 41 -2.76 17.50 -8.41
CA GLU A 41 -1.95 16.47 -7.73
C GLU A 41 -0.87 17.12 -6.85
N ARG A 42 -0.20 18.17 -7.33
CA ARG A 42 0.82 18.91 -6.55
C ARG A 42 0.25 19.56 -5.29
N GLN A 43 -0.90 20.23 -5.40
CA GLN A 43 -1.55 20.84 -4.23
C GLN A 43 -1.97 19.77 -3.22
N THR A 44 -2.50 18.66 -3.70
CA THR A 44 -2.95 17.52 -2.88
C THR A 44 -1.78 16.85 -2.17
N THR A 45 -0.68 16.64 -2.89
CA THR A 45 0.57 16.10 -2.33
C THR A 45 1.16 17.03 -1.26
N ALA A 46 1.16 18.34 -1.51
CA ALA A 46 1.63 19.33 -0.55
C ALA A 46 0.75 19.37 0.71
N GLU A 47 -0.57 19.27 0.55
CA GLU A 47 -1.51 19.21 1.65
C GLU A 47 -1.35 17.94 2.49
N LEU A 48 -1.19 16.77 1.85
CA LEU A 48 -0.90 15.52 2.53
C LEU A 48 0.39 15.60 3.33
N ARG A 49 1.46 16.13 2.74
CA ARG A 49 2.72 16.36 3.45
C ARG A 49 2.55 17.30 4.64
N ARG A 50 1.79 18.39 4.48
CA ARG A 50 1.54 19.37 5.55
C ARG A 50 0.85 18.71 6.74
N ARG A 51 -0.18 17.88 6.50
CA ARG A 51 -0.91 17.16 7.55
C ARG A 51 -0.04 16.12 8.24
N LEU A 52 0.73 15.34 7.48
CA LEU A 52 1.66 14.35 8.03
C LEU A 52 2.70 15.02 8.94
N VAL A 53 3.33 16.11 8.50
CA VAL A 53 4.30 16.85 9.32
C VAL A 53 3.64 17.46 10.56
N ALA A 54 2.44 18.03 10.43
CA ALA A 54 1.69 18.56 11.57
C ALA A 54 1.28 17.47 12.58
N ALA A 55 1.09 16.23 12.13
CA ALA A 55 0.81 15.07 12.96
C ALA A 55 2.07 14.46 13.61
N GLY A 56 3.26 15.01 13.37
CA GLY A 56 4.51 14.58 13.99
C GLY A 56 5.39 13.67 13.14
N VAL A 57 5.12 13.54 11.84
CA VAL A 57 6.02 12.82 10.93
C VAL A 57 7.36 13.54 10.83
N GLN A 58 8.44 12.80 11.12
CA GLN A 58 9.80 13.34 11.24
C GLN A 58 10.62 13.12 9.96
N ASP A 59 10.33 12.04 9.23
CA ASP A 59 11.01 11.69 8.00
C ASP A 59 10.09 10.87 7.08
N PHE A 60 10.56 10.56 5.88
CA PHE A 60 9.81 9.80 4.88
C PHE A 60 10.69 8.71 4.27
N PHE A 61 10.16 7.49 4.16
CA PHE A 61 10.77 6.47 3.31
C PHE A 61 10.70 6.93 1.86
N HIS A 62 9.50 7.30 1.41
CA HIS A 62 9.28 8.12 0.23
C HIS A 62 8.30 9.26 0.54
N VAL A 63 8.47 10.38 -0.16
CA VAL A 63 7.59 11.54 -0.06
C VAL A 63 6.18 11.21 -0.51
N PRO A 64 5.16 11.96 -0.08
CA PRO A 64 3.80 11.74 -0.55
C PRO A 64 3.67 11.84 -2.08
N PHE A 65 2.78 11.04 -2.64
CA PHE A 65 2.35 11.07 -4.03
C PHE A 65 0.83 11.27 -4.11
N ALA A 66 0.39 11.84 -5.22
CA ALA A 66 -1.01 11.90 -5.60
C ALA A 66 -1.15 11.63 -7.10
N TRP A 67 -2.07 10.73 -7.46
CA TRP A 67 -2.39 10.41 -8.86
C TRP A 67 -3.88 10.55 -9.11
N PHE A 68 -4.26 11.31 -10.14
CA PHE A 68 -5.65 11.60 -10.48
C PHE A 68 -6.08 10.99 -11.82
N GLY A 69 -7.34 10.57 -11.92
CA GLY A 69 -7.90 10.03 -13.15
C GLY A 69 -7.15 8.79 -13.63
N ASP A 70 -6.80 8.74 -14.92
CA ASP A 70 -6.08 7.62 -15.52
C ASP A 70 -4.67 7.36 -14.96
N ARG A 71 -4.11 8.34 -14.22
CA ARG A 71 -2.84 8.17 -13.52
C ARG A 71 -2.98 7.24 -12.33
N THR A 72 -4.18 7.09 -11.76
CA THR A 72 -4.47 6.03 -10.78
C THR A 72 -4.31 4.63 -11.37
N ALA A 73 -4.44 4.45 -12.69
CA ALA A 73 -4.18 3.18 -13.37
C ALA A 73 -2.82 3.16 -14.09
N PHE A 74 -1.94 4.12 -13.78
CA PHE A 74 -0.66 4.38 -14.44
C PHE A 74 -0.71 4.37 -15.97
N ARG A 75 -1.78 4.93 -16.55
CA ARG A 75 -1.85 5.04 -18.00
C ARG A 75 -0.80 6.01 -18.52
N HIS A 76 -0.15 5.60 -19.62
CA HIS A 76 0.86 6.37 -20.32
C HIS A 76 2.14 6.67 -19.52
N PHE A 77 2.41 5.88 -18.47
CA PHE A 77 3.69 5.92 -17.77
C PHE A 77 4.74 5.18 -18.60
N ARG A 78 5.77 5.92 -19.01
CA ARG A 78 6.92 5.47 -19.81
C ARG A 78 8.23 5.72 -19.09
N THR A 79 8.26 6.67 -18.16
CA THR A 79 9.46 7.03 -17.39
C THR A 79 9.15 7.12 -15.88
N PRO A 80 10.12 6.81 -15.01
CA PRO A 80 9.93 6.90 -13.56
C PRO A 80 9.57 8.32 -13.06
N LEU A 81 9.92 9.37 -13.80
CA LEU A 81 9.59 10.74 -13.41
C LEU A 81 8.08 11.01 -13.42
N GLN A 82 7.29 10.18 -14.10
CA GLN A 82 5.84 10.35 -14.18
C GLN A 82 5.10 9.90 -12.92
N PHE A 83 5.75 9.19 -11.99
CA PHE A 83 5.20 8.89 -10.67
C PHE A 83 5.09 10.12 -9.78
N PHE A 84 5.91 11.16 -10.00
CA PHE A 84 5.78 12.40 -9.24
C PHE A 84 4.50 13.16 -9.59
N ALA A 85 3.97 13.87 -8.60
CA ALA A 85 2.77 14.69 -8.72
C ALA A 85 2.91 15.78 -9.79
N GLY A 86 1.94 15.83 -10.72
CA GLY A 86 1.90 16.79 -11.81
C GLY A 86 0.93 17.95 -11.59
N SER A 87 0.64 18.66 -12.66
CA SER A 87 -0.39 19.71 -12.69
C SER A 87 -1.78 19.18 -13.06
N ARG A 88 -1.99 17.86 -13.09
CA ARG A 88 -3.30 17.29 -13.41
C ARG A 88 -4.31 17.76 -12.37
N ARG A 89 -5.41 18.33 -12.86
CA ARG A 89 -6.52 18.79 -12.04
C ARG A 89 -7.50 17.65 -11.84
N LEU A 90 -8.03 17.55 -10.63
CA LEU A 90 -9.12 16.65 -10.33
C LEU A 90 -10.43 17.19 -10.90
N ALA A 91 -11.29 16.30 -11.39
CA ALA A 91 -12.62 16.64 -11.87
C ALA A 91 -13.64 15.70 -11.24
N GLU A 92 -14.91 16.10 -11.30
CA GLU A 92 -16.04 15.27 -10.90
C GLU A 92 -15.98 13.89 -11.59
N GLY A 93 -16.26 12.83 -10.84
CA GLY A 93 -16.19 11.44 -11.31
C GLY A 93 -14.78 10.86 -11.41
N MET A 94 -13.71 11.62 -11.15
CA MET A 94 -12.35 11.08 -11.21
C MET A 94 -11.97 10.27 -9.95
N PRO A 95 -11.28 9.14 -10.12
CA PRO A 95 -10.57 8.50 -9.02
C PRO A 95 -9.31 9.29 -8.65
N TYR A 96 -8.85 9.07 -7.42
CA TYR A 96 -7.53 9.49 -6.95
C TYR A 96 -6.88 8.41 -6.09
N VAL A 97 -5.56 8.43 -6.04
CA VAL A 97 -4.75 7.66 -5.09
C VAL A 97 -3.83 8.61 -4.36
N LEU A 98 -3.77 8.48 -3.04
CA LEU A 98 -2.83 9.15 -2.14
C LEU A 98 -1.90 8.08 -1.57
N ASP A 99 -0.61 8.32 -1.62
CA ASP A 99 0.38 7.30 -1.31
C ASP A 99 1.54 7.95 -0.55
N CYS A 100 1.91 7.42 0.61
CA CYS A 100 2.95 8.01 1.45
C CYS A 100 3.53 7.01 2.45
N ALA A 101 4.83 7.15 2.71
CA ALA A 101 5.54 6.31 3.67
C ALA A 101 6.19 7.12 4.80
N PRO A 102 5.42 7.52 5.83
CA PRO A 102 5.91 8.35 6.91
C PRO A 102 6.76 7.56 7.91
N ILE A 103 7.67 8.28 8.58
CA ILE A 103 8.49 7.77 9.68
C ILE A 103 8.29 8.64 10.93
N VAL A 104 7.93 7.99 12.06
CA VAL A 104 7.83 8.61 13.39
C VAL A 104 8.66 7.78 14.37
N ASP A 105 9.62 8.39 15.06
CA ASP A 105 10.53 7.73 16.01
C ASP A 105 11.25 6.50 15.45
N GLY A 106 11.52 6.53 14.15
CA GLY A 106 12.13 5.43 13.40
C GLY A 106 11.15 4.35 12.93
N TYR A 107 9.91 4.33 13.39
CA TYR A 107 8.89 3.41 12.89
C TYR A 107 8.34 3.93 11.57
N THR A 108 8.42 3.09 10.55
CA THR A 108 8.00 3.40 9.18
C THR A 108 6.64 2.76 8.94
N ALA A 109 5.71 3.50 8.35
CA ALA A 109 4.58 2.90 7.65
C ALA A 109 4.72 3.18 6.15
N ASP A 110 4.01 2.42 5.34
CA ASP A 110 3.80 2.70 3.93
C ASP A 110 2.32 2.45 3.63
N ILE A 111 1.66 3.41 3.00
CA ILE A 111 0.22 3.35 2.77
C ILE A 111 -0.18 3.81 1.39
N GLY A 112 -1.27 3.21 0.93
CA GLY A 112 -1.96 3.53 -0.30
C GLY A 112 -3.44 3.73 0.02
N TYR A 113 -3.94 4.93 -0.24
CA TYR A 113 -5.33 5.30 -0.05
C TYR A 113 -5.97 5.60 -1.40
N GLY A 114 -6.94 4.78 -1.79
CA GLY A 114 -7.79 5.02 -2.95
C GLY A 114 -9.07 5.76 -2.60
N GLY A 115 -9.46 6.72 -3.44
CA GLY A 115 -10.75 7.40 -3.37
C GLY A 115 -11.25 7.87 -4.74
N LYS A 116 -12.41 8.52 -4.74
CA LYS A 116 -13.03 9.15 -5.93
C LYS A 116 -13.77 10.42 -5.52
N VAL A 117 -13.93 11.33 -6.46
CA VAL A 117 -14.86 12.47 -6.30
C VAL A 117 -16.15 12.15 -7.04
N GLY A 118 -17.28 12.26 -6.36
CA GLY A 118 -18.58 11.98 -6.93
C GLY A 118 -18.83 10.51 -7.26
N GLU A 119 -19.66 10.29 -8.28
CA GLU A 119 -20.01 8.96 -8.76
C GLU A 119 -18.94 8.38 -9.69
N ASN A 120 -18.51 7.14 -9.41
CA ASN A 120 -17.66 6.38 -10.31
C ASN A 120 -17.85 4.87 -10.06
N ARG A 121 -18.77 4.28 -10.82
CA ARG A 121 -19.14 2.86 -10.69
C ARG A 121 -17.98 1.90 -10.96
N VAL A 122 -17.04 2.26 -11.84
CA VAL A 122 -15.86 1.44 -12.10
C VAL A 122 -14.98 1.40 -10.86
N TRP A 123 -14.74 2.56 -10.24
CA TRP A 123 -13.98 2.64 -9.00
C TRP A 123 -14.67 1.86 -7.88
N ASP A 124 -16.00 2.00 -7.73
CA ASP A 124 -16.77 1.27 -6.71
C ASP A 124 -16.60 -0.25 -6.85
N ARG A 125 -16.62 -0.75 -8.08
CA ARG A 125 -16.40 -2.18 -8.37
C ARG A 125 -14.97 -2.60 -8.03
N LEU A 126 -13.97 -1.86 -8.47
CA LEU A 126 -12.56 -2.16 -8.18
C LEU A 126 -12.29 -2.14 -6.67
N ALA A 127 -12.89 -1.17 -5.95
CA ALA A 127 -12.76 -1.06 -4.50
C ALA A 127 -13.35 -2.27 -3.78
N ALA A 128 -14.50 -2.77 -4.21
CA ALA A 128 -15.08 -4.00 -3.66
C ALA A 128 -14.19 -5.23 -3.95
N ASP A 129 -13.73 -5.37 -5.19
CA ASP A 129 -12.91 -6.53 -5.59
C ASP A 129 -11.51 -6.52 -4.94
N LEU A 130 -11.03 -5.39 -4.41
CA LEU A 130 -9.74 -5.34 -3.70
C LEU A 130 -9.70 -6.26 -2.46
N ALA A 131 -10.84 -6.51 -1.81
CA ALA A 131 -10.94 -7.40 -0.65
C ALA A 131 -10.43 -8.82 -0.95
N VAL A 132 -10.72 -9.33 -2.17
CA VAL A 132 -10.30 -10.66 -2.63
C VAL A 132 -8.78 -10.81 -2.60
N TYR A 133 -8.04 -9.75 -2.96
CA TYR A 133 -6.57 -9.81 -2.99
C TYR A 133 -5.99 -9.76 -1.58
N ARG A 134 -6.59 -9.02 -0.64
CA ARG A 134 -6.16 -9.01 0.77
C ARG A 134 -6.24 -10.40 1.38
N GLU A 135 -7.32 -11.13 1.11
CA GLU A 135 -7.51 -12.51 1.56
C GLU A 135 -6.57 -13.50 0.87
N LEU A 136 -6.47 -13.42 -0.46
CA LEU A 136 -5.58 -14.27 -1.27
C LEU A 136 -4.13 -14.15 -0.82
N ILE A 137 -3.63 -12.91 -0.71
CA ILE A 137 -2.25 -12.62 -0.31
C ILE A 137 -1.97 -13.25 1.06
N LEU A 138 -2.85 -13.05 2.03
CA LEU A 138 -2.67 -13.59 3.37
C LEU A 138 -2.65 -15.13 3.35
N ALA A 139 -3.61 -15.76 2.68
CA ALA A 139 -3.69 -17.22 2.59
C ALA A 139 -2.42 -17.83 1.98
N GLU A 140 -1.91 -17.23 0.91
CA GLU A 140 -0.72 -17.72 0.20
C GLU A 140 0.58 -17.49 1.00
N VAL A 141 0.69 -16.38 1.72
CA VAL A 141 1.80 -16.11 2.64
C VAL A 141 1.78 -17.08 3.82
N ARG A 142 0.62 -17.36 4.41
CA ARG A 142 0.45 -18.36 5.49
C ARG A 142 0.78 -19.76 5.02
N ALA A 143 0.48 -20.09 3.75
CA ALA A 143 0.90 -21.33 3.11
C ALA A 143 2.40 -21.39 2.79
N ARG A 144 3.17 -20.35 3.13
CA ARG A 144 4.62 -20.23 2.94
C ARG A 144 5.04 -20.39 1.48
N LYS A 145 4.15 -20.09 0.52
CA LYS A 145 4.49 -20.15 -0.90
C LYS A 145 5.60 -19.14 -1.22
N PRO A 146 6.53 -19.45 -2.14
CA PRO A 146 7.51 -18.49 -2.60
C PRO A 146 6.86 -17.17 -3.03
N LEU A 147 7.45 -16.03 -2.66
CA LEU A 147 6.84 -14.71 -2.90
C LEU A 147 6.52 -14.47 -4.39
N ASN A 148 7.37 -14.93 -5.31
CA ASN A 148 7.09 -14.85 -6.75
C ASN A 148 5.88 -15.69 -7.19
N GLU A 149 5.56 -16.79 -6.49
CA GLU A 149 4.36 -17.59 -6.73
C GLU A 149 3.12 -16.90 -6.17
N VAL A 150 3.23 -16.23 -5.02
CA VAL A 150 2.14 -15.40 -4.50
C VAL A 150 1.86 -14.23 -5.46
N TYR A 151 2.89 -13.59 -6.01
CA TYR A 151 2.73 -12.59 -7.07
C TYR A 151 1.98 -13.18 -8.27
N ALA A 152 2.35 -14.38 -8.71
CA ALA A 152 1.70 -15.05 -9.85
C ALA A 152 0.23 -15.39 -9.56
N ALA A 153 -0.10 -15.79 -8.32
CA ALA A 153 -1.48 -16.01 -7.89
C ALA A 153 -2.30 -14.71 -7.92
N VAL A 154 -1.73 -13.61 -7.45
CA VAL A 154 -2.34 -12.28 -7.55
C VAL A 154 -2.54 -11.88 -9.02
N ASP A 155 -1.52 -12.02 -9.87
CA ASP A 155 -1.61 -11.72 -11.32
C ASP A 155 -2.70 -12.55 -12.01
N ALA A 156 -2.82 -13.83 -11.66
CA ALA A 156 -3.88 -14.72 -12.15
C ALA A 156 -5.27 -14.26 -11.69
N GLN A 157 -5.42 -13.85 -10.43
CA GLN A 157 -6.69 -13.31 -9.91
C GLN A 157 -7.06 -11.99 -10.60
N ILE A 158 -6.08 -11.10 -10.81
CA ILE A 158 -6.27 -9.85 -11.55
C ILE A 158 -6.78 -10.14 -12.96
N ALA A 159 -6.17 -11.10 -13.66
CA ALA A 159 -6.59 -11.52 -14.99
C ALA A 159 -8.00 -12.14 -14.99
N ALA A 160 -8.33 -12.95 -13.98
CA ALA A 160 -9.66 -13.55 -13.84
C ALA A 160 -10.77 -12.50 -13.66
N HIS A 161 -10.48 -11.40 -12.96
CA HIS A 161 -11.38 -10.25 -12.86
C HIS A 161 -11.44 -9.39 -14.15
N GLY A 162 -10.59 -9.65 -15.14
CA GLY A 162 -10.48 -8.82 -16.34
C GLY A 162 -9.79 -7.47 -16.08
N TYR A 163 -8.99 -7.40 -15.01
CA TYR A 163 -8.25 -6.20 -14.62
C TYR A 163 -6.81 -6.25 -15.10
N ASP A 164 -6.14 -5.14 -14.81
CA ASP A 164 -4.89 -4.74 -15.40
C ASP A 164 -3.89 -4.66 -14.24
N ASN A 165 -2.91 -5.57 -14.16
CA ASN A 165 -1.92 -5.60 -13.08
C ASN A 165 -1.04 -4.33 -13.14
N ARG A 166 -1.13 -3.46 -12.15
CA ARG A 166 -0.38 -2.19 -12.13
C ARG A 166 1.03 -2.33 -11.58
N HIS A 167 1.32 -3.39 -10.83
CA HIS A 167 2.68 -3.71 -10.37
C HIS A 167 3.65 -3.79 -11.54
N ARG A 168 3.21 -4.26 -12.72
CA ARG A 168 4.05 -4.32 -13.93
C ARG A 168 4.62 -2.98 -14.38
N VAL A 169 4.06 -1.86 -13.93
CA VAL A 169 4.51 -0.51 -14.25
C VAL A 169 5.50 0.04 -13.22
N TYR A 170 5.47 -0.46 -11.97
CA TYR A 170 6.38 -0.01 -10.93
C TYR A 170 7.84 -0.34 -11.25
N PRO A 171 8.79 0.51 -10.81
CA PRO A 171 10.19 0.13 -10.78
C PRO A 171 10.38 -1.18 -10.02
N GLY A 172 11.00 -2.19 -10.65
CA GLY A 172 11.20 -3.50 -10.03
C GLY A 172 9.96 -4.39 -9.94
N ARG A 173 8.80 -3.93 -10.44
CA ARG A 173 7.54 -4.68 -10.47
C ARG A 173 7.05 -5.19 -9.11
N VAL A 174 7.28 -4.38 -8.08
CA VAL A 174 7.00 -4.74 -6.69
C VAL A 174 5.50 -4.83 -6.40
N ILE A 175 5.10 -5.78 -5.55
CA ILE A 175 3.80 -5.83 -4.87
C ILE A 175 3.94 -5.59 -3.36
N GLY A 176 5.18 -5.54 -2.87
CA GLY A 176 5.46 -5.20 -1.49
C GLY A 176 6.95 -5.20 -1.20
N HIS A 177 7.30 -4.79 0.00
CA HIS A 177 8.67 -4.81 0.50
C HIS A 177 8.72 -4.88 2.02
N GLN A 178 9.85 -5.30 2.57
CA GLN A 178 10.07 -5.22 4.00
C GLN A 178 10.12 -3.77 4.47
N VAL A 179 9.49 -3.52 5.61
CA VAL A 179 9.48 -2.25 6.32
C VAL A 179 10.23 -2.43 7.62
N THR A 180 11.11 -1.48 7.93
CA THR A 180 11.97 -1.58 9.10
C THR A 180 11.93 -0.37 10.01
N ARG A 181 12.34 -0.60 11.26
CA ARG A 181 12.57 0.45 12.24
C ARG A 181 13.94 1.09 11.99
N THR A 182 13.95 2.33 11.50
CA THR A 182 15.18 3.08 11.26
C THR A 182 15.80 3.53 12.58
N THR A 183 17.04 3.10 12.85
CA THR A 183 17.81 3.48 14.04
C THR A 183 18.92 4.49 13.75
N VAL A 184 19.06 4.92 12.49
CA VAL A 184 20.18 5.74 12.00
C VAL A 184 20.09 7.20 12.49
N ARG A 185 21.22 7.72 13.00
CA ARG A 185 21.43 9.14 13.35
C ARG A 185 22.02 9.90 12.14
N GLY A 186 21.45 11.06 11.80
CA GLY A 186 21.85 11.96 10.70
C GLY A 186 21.00 13.25 10.70
N PRO A 187 21.02 14.15 9.71
CA PRO A 187 19.97 15.17 9.58
C PRO A 187 18.64 14.52 9.17
N ALA A 188 17.53 14.88 9.84
CA ALA A 188 16.18 14.38 9.50
C ALA A 188 15.58 15.21 8.35
N GLY A 189 14.71 14.61 7.53
CA GLY A 189 13.90 15.33 6.54
C GLY A 189 14.65 15.75 5.26
N VAL A 190 15.83 15.19 5.00
CA VAL A 190 16.57 15.39 3.73
C VAL A 190 16.19 14.28 2.75
N ASN A 191 15.61 14.67 1.62
CA ASN A 191 15.15 13.74 0.58
C ASN A 191 15.94 13.92 -0.72
N VAL A 192 16.28 12.81 -1.38
CA VAL A 192 16.93 12.78 -2.71
C VAL A 192 16.03 11.96 -3.64
N PHE A 193 15.61 12.54 -4.77
CA PHE A 193 14.66 11.94 -5.71
C PHE A 193 13.37 11.42 -5.05
N GLY A 194 12.88 12.09 -4.01
CA GLY A 194 11.65 11.70 -3.32
C GLY A 194 11.82 10.60 -2.27
N PHE A 195 13.02 10.10 -2.03
CA PHE A 195 13.30 9.13 -0.96
C PHE A 195 14.14 9.76 0.15
N GLY A 196 13.87 9.40 1.41
CA GLY A 196 14.65 9.87 2.56
C GLY A 196 16.09 9.36 2.51
N VAL A 197 17.07 10.25 2.70
CA VAL A 197 18.50 9.89 2.63
C VAL A 197 18.89 8.87 3.70
N ARG A 198 18.32 8.98 4.91
CA ARG A 198 18.53 8.00 5.99
C ARG A 198 17.99 6.63 5.60
N THR A 199 16.81 6.62 4.97
CA THR A 199 16.12 5.41 4.52
C THR A 199 16.90 4.69 3.42
N LEU A 200 17.43 5.44 2.44
CA LEU A 200 18.30 4.88 1.39
C LEU A 200 19.55 4.20 1.98
N GLN A 201 20.11 4.72 3.08
CA GLN A 201 21.25 4.11 3.76
C GLN A 201 20.88 2.81 4.50
N THR A 202 19.74 2.78 5.19
CA THR A 202 19.24 1.58 5.88
C THR A 202 18.90 0.47 4.88
N LEU A 203 18.10 0.79 3.85
CA LEU A 203 17.77 -0.12 2.75
C LEU A 203 19.01 -0.67 2.05
N GLY A 204 20.02 0.18 1.83
CA GLY A 204 21.29 -0.25 1.24
C GLY A 204 21.99 -1.34 2.07
N ARG A 205 21.94 -1.26 3.40
CA ARG A 205 22.52 -2.28 4.29
C ARG A 205 21.73 -3.58 4.29
N GLU A 206 20.41 -3.48 4.38
CA GLU A 206 19.52 -4.66 4.37
C GLU A 206 19.55 -5.38 3.02
N LEU A 207 19.56 -4.64 1.91
CA LEU A 207 19.70 -5.21 0.56
C LEU A 207 21.01 -6.00 0.41
N VAL A 208 22.11 -5.52 1.01
CA VAL A 208 23.40 -6.26 1.01
C VAL A 208 23.27 -7.55 1.81
N THR A 209 22.71 -7.50 3.02
CA THR A 209 22.51 -8.67 3.89
C THR A 209 21.62 -9.73 3.23
N GLU A 210 20.48 -9.33 2.66
CA GLU A 210 19.56 -10.25 1.99
C GLU A 210 20.18 -10.84 0.72
N ARG A 211 20.92 -10.03 -0.05
CA ARG A 211 21.63 -10.51 -1.25
C ARG A 211 22.69 -11.54 -0.92
N LEU A 212 23.38 -11.43 0.23
CA LEU A 212 24.31 -12.46 0.72
C LEU A 212 23.61 -13.79 1.01
N HIS A 213 22.32 -13.76 1.35
CA HIS A 213 21.49 -14.95 1.56
C HIS A 213 20.69 -15.38 0.32
N GLY A 214 20.88 -14.72 -0.84
CA GLY A 214 20.14 -15.00 -2.07
C GLY A 214 18.65 -14.60 -2.02
N ARG A 215 18.29 -13.70 -1.12
CA ARG A 215 16.92 -13.21 -0.88
C ARG A 215 16.79 -11.74 -1.26
N SER A 216 15.57 -11.24 -1.28
CA SER A 216 15.26 -9.84 -1.61
C SER A 216 14.31 -9.23 -0.58
N PRO A 217 14.61 -8.01 -0.08
CA PRO A 217 13.65 -7.25 0.72
C PRO A 217 12.50 -6.70 -0.15
N LEU A 218 12.60 -6.81 -1.48
CA LEU A 218 11.54 -6.50 -2.44
C LEU A 218 10.81 -7.77 -2.87
N TRP A 219 9.50 -7.71 -2.89
CA TRP A 219 8.61 -8.76 -3.38
C TRP A 219 8.12 -8.41 -4.79
N ALA A 220 8.57 -9.18 -5.79
CA ALA A 220 8.19 -9.04 -7.18
C ALA A 220 8.03 -10.42 -7.87
N ASP A 221 7.89 -10.44 -9.20
CA ASP A 221 7.73 -11.66 -10.00
C ASP A 221 9.04 -12.36 -10.38
N GLY A 222 10.18 -11.76 -10.01
CA GLY A 222 11.51 -12.17 -10.41
C GLY A 222 12.12 -13.33 -9.61
N ARG A 223 13.30 -13.78 -10.05
CA ARG A 223 14.08 -14.84 -9.37
C ARG A 223 14.47 -14.49 -7.93
N SER A 224 14.68 -13.21 -7.65
CA SER A 224 15.08 -12.73 -6.32
C SER A 224 13.98 -12.91 -5.26
N SER A 225 12.73 -13.13 -5.68
CA SER A 225 11.58 -13.43 -4.81
C SER A 225 11.22 -14.93 -4.82
N ARG A 226 12.08 -15.82 -5.33
CA ARG A 226 11.92 -17.28 -5.29
C ARG A 226 12.32 -17.87 -3.94
N HIS A 227 11.75 -17.33 -2.88
CA HIS A 227 11.92 -17.80 -1.51
C HIS A 227 10.62 -17.60 -0.75
N ALA A 228 10.40 -18.40 0.29
CA ALA A 228 9.28 -18.23 1.20
C ALA A 228 9.31 -16.83 1.87
N PRO A 229 8.17 -16.32 2.35
CA PRO A 229 8.11 -15.04 3.06
C PRO A 229 9.06 -15.05 4.26
N THR A 230 9.91 -14.04 4.40
CA THR A 230 10.82 -13.97 5.56
C THR A 230 10.12 -13.30 6.74
N PRO A 231 10.35 -13.79 7.97
CA PRO A 231 9.87 -13.13 9.17
C PRO A 231 10.26 -11.65 9.20
N GLY A 232 9.30 -10.79 9.54
CA GLY A 232 9.42 -9.34 9.52
C GLY A 232 8.10 -8.65 9.19
N LEU A 233 8.17 -7.34 9.02
CA LEU A 233 7.05 -6.50 8.63
C LEU A 233 7.15 -6.17 7.14
N TRP A 234 6.03 -6.25 6.43
CA TRP A 234 5.97 -6.03 4.99
C TRP A 234 4.90 -5.00 4.66
N ALA A 235 5.23 -3.95 3.92
CA ALA A 235 4.23 -3.15 3.23
C ALA A 235 3.81 -3.91 1.97
N VAL A 236 2.51 -4.18 1.84
CA VAL A 236 1.96 -4.96 0.73
C VAL A 236 0.88 -4.16 0.01
N GLU A 237 1.05 -3.98 -1.30
CA GLU A 237 0.38 -2.96 -2.09
C GLU A 237 -0.33 -3.49 -3.34
N PRO A 238 -1.39 -4.31 -3.22
CA PRO A 238 -2.15 -4.72 -4.39
C PRO A 238 -2.73 -3.49 -5.12
N HIS A 239 -2.37 -3.35 -6.41
CA HIS A 239 -2.75 -2.23 -7.26
C HIS A 239 -3.34 -2.77 -8.57
N ILE A 240 -4.64 -2.52 -8.75
CA ILE A 240 -5.41 -2.96 -9.91
C ILE A 240 -5.93 -1.78 -10.73
N GLY A 241 -6.05 -1.97 -12.04
CA GLY A 241 -6.65 -1.00 -12.93
C GLY A 241 -7.68 -1.62 -13.86
N PHE A 242 -8.62 -0.81 -14.34
CA PHE A 242 -9.50 -1.12 -15.45
C PHE A 242 -9.73 0.13 -16.29
N ARG A 243 -9.31 0.10 -17.56
CA ARG A 243 -9.31 1.28 -18.44
C ARG A 243 -8.63 2.47 -17.73
N GLY A 244 -9.25 3.64 -17.66
CA GLY A 244 -8.69 4.83 -17.01
C GLY A 244 -8.89 4.92 -15.49
N VAL A 245 -9.28 3.85 -14.80
CA VAL A 245 -9.53 3.87 -13.35
C VAL A 245 -8.64 2.84 -12.68
N GLY A 246 -7.90 3.26 -11.65
CA GLY A 246 -7.13 2.37 -10.81
C GLY A 246 -7.32 2.66 -9.35
N ILE A 247 -6.96 1.68 -8.54
CA ILE A 247 -7.05 1.75 -7.08
C ILE A 247 -6.00 0.81 -6.49
N LYS A 248 -5.40 1.24 -5.38
CA LYS A 248 -4.59 0.41 -4.50
C LYS A 248 -5.02 0.60 -3.06
N PHE A 249 -4.75 -0.40 -2.24
CA PHE A 249 -4.45 -0.19 -0.83
C PHE A 249 -3.01 -0.60 -0.60
N GLU A 250 -2.41 -0.12 0.50
CA GLU A 250 -1.14 -0.63 0.99
C GLU A 250 -1.15 -0.58 2.51
N GLU A 251 -0.87 -1.71 3.13
CA GLU A 251 -0.90 -1.87 4.58
C GLU A 251 0.17 -2.86 5.03
N LEU A 252 0.41 -2.91 6.33
CA LEU A 252 1.47 -3.70 6.94
C LEU A 252 1.00 -5.13 7.24
N LEU A 253 1.73 -6.10 6.69
CA LEU A 253 1.60 -7.53 6.94
C LEU A 253 2.71 -7.99 7.89
N VAL A 254 2.32 -8.62 8.99
CA VAL A 254 3.23 -9.29 9.92
C VAL A 254 3.46 -10.71 9.42
N VAL A 255 4.71 -11.09 9.22
CA VAL A 255 5.12 -12.46 8.92
C VAL A 255 5.99 -12.94 10.07
N THR A 256 5.59 -14.01 10.75
CA THR A 256 6.41 -14.69 11.76
C THR A 256 7.10 -15.89 11.12
N GLU A 257 7.86 -16.64 11.92
CA GLU A 257 8.50 -17.88 11.53
C GLU A 257 7.51 -18.93 10.99
N ASP A 258 6.29 -18.92 11.52
CA ASP A 258 5.28 -19.97 11.35
C ASP A 258 3.89 -19.48 10.91
N ASP A 259 3.61 -18.17 10.94
CA ASP A 259 2.30 -17.61 10.56
C ASP A 259 2.42 -16.21 9.90
N ALA A 260 1.29 -15.65 9.50
CA ALA A 260 1.17 -14.26 9.08
C ALA A 260 -0.21 -13.69 9.38
N HIS A 261 -0.28 -12.39 9.63
CA HIS A 261 -1.53 -11.63 9.82
C HIS A 261 -1.35 -10.16 9.43
N TRP A 262 -2.43 -9.51 8.99
CA TRP A 262 -2.42 -8.07 8.79
C TRP A 262 -2.29 -7.35 10.13
N LEU A 263 -1.48 -6.30 10.19
CA LEU A 263 -1.19 -5.60 11.45
C LEU A 263 -2.43 -4.90 12.03
N ASP A 264 -3.36 -4.49 11.17
CA ASP A 264 -4.51 -3.67 11.52
C ASP A 264 -5.74 -4.06 10.68
N ASP A 265 -6.89 -4.17 11.33
CA ASP A 265 -8.18 -4.44 10.69
C ASP A 265 -9.13 -3.24 10.75
N ASP A 266 -8.69 -2.09 11.28
CA ASP A 266 -9.44 -0.82 11.32
C ASP A 266 -8.85 0.22 10.36
N LEU A 267 -8.65 -0.19 9.10
CA LEU A 267 -8.18 0.70 8.03
C LEU A 267 -9.34 1.14 7.12
N PRO A 268 -9.24 2.29 6.43
CA PRO A 268 -10.36 2.84 5.66
C PRO A 268 -10.93 1.90 4.61
N HIS A 269 -10.10 1.13 3.92
CA HIS A 269 -10.56 0.12 2.95
C HIS A 269 -11.21 -1.09 3.63
N VAL A 270 -10.70 -1.53 4.78
CA VAL A 270 -11.29 -2.64 5.56
C VAL A 270 -12.65 -2.22 6.12
N ARG A 271 -12.76 -1.05 6.73
CA ARG A 271 -14.04 -0.47 7.19
C ARG A 271 -15.07 -0.40 6.07
N ARG A 272 -14.66 0.00 4.87
CA ARG A 272 -15.54 0.07 3.69
C ARG A 272 -16.11 -1.31 3.32
N TRP A 273 -15.31 -2.36 3.34
CA TRP A 273 -15.77 -3.71 3.04
C TRP A 273 -16.68 -4.27 4.14
N THR A 274 -16.34 -4.03 5.40
CA THR A 274 -17.17 -4.43 6.54
C THR A 274 -18.56 -3.80 6.48
N ALA A 275 -18.64 -2.49 6.22
CA ALA A 275 -19.91 -1.78 6.06
C ALA A 275 -20.74 -2.36 4.89
N ALA A 276 -20.12 -2.57 3.73
CA ALA A 276 -20.81 -3.15 2.57
C ALA A 276 -21.33 -4.59 2.83
N GLY A 277 -20.58 -5.39 3.58
CA GLY A 277 -21.01 -6.73 3.99
C GLY A 277 -22.19 -6.72 4.96
N GLN A 278 -22.23 -5.76 5.88
CA GLN A 278 -23.34 -5.56 6.82
C GLN A 278 -24.61 -5.12 6.09
N GLU A 279 -24.52 -4.17 5.17
CA GLU A 279 -25.65 -3.71 4.34
C GLU A 279 -26.25 -4.87 3.53
N ALA A 280 -25.40 -5.66 2.84
CA ALA A 280 -25.85 -6.81 2.06
C ALA A 280 -26.55 -7.90 2.90
N THR A 281 -26.13 -8.06 4.15
CA THR A 281 -26.74 -9.00 5.10
C THR A 281 -28.09 -8.48 5.58
N SER A 282 -28.19 -7.19 5.92
CA SER A 282 -29.45 -6.56 6.32
C SER A 282 -30.51 -6.66 5.22
N THR A 283 -30.16 -6.29 3.98
CA THR A 283 -31.10 -6.35 2.84
C THR A 283 -31.60 -7.78 2.58
N ARG A 284 -30.75 -8.79 2.80
CA ARG A 284 -31.15 -10.19 2.68
C ARG A 284 -32.14 -10.59 3.77
N THR A 285 -31.92 -10.16 5.01
CA THR A 285 -32.84 -10.41 6.13
C THR A 285 -34.20 -9.77 5.87
N ASP A 286 -34.22 -8.51 5.46
CA ASP A 286 -35.46 -7.77 5.15
C ASP A 286 -36.26 -8.44 4.01
N ALA A 287 -35.56 -8.93 2.98
CA ALA A 287 -36.19 -9.65 1.87
C ALA A 287 -36.77 -11.01 2.29
N VAL A 288 -36.13 -11.70 3.24
CA VAL A 288 -36.64 -12.97 3.80
C VAL A 288 -37.84 -12.72 4.72
N GLU A 289 -37.85 -11.62 5.48
CA GLU A 289 -38.97 -11.23 6.33
C GLU A 289 -40.17 -10.75 5.52
N ALA A 290 -39.96 -9.98 4.44
CA ALA A 290 -41.04 -9.54 3.55
C ALA A 290 -41.66 -10.68 2.71
N ALA A 291 -40.99 -11.82 2.62
CA ALA A 291 -41.48 -13.02 1.93
C ALA A 291 -42.25 -13.99 2.85
N ARG A 292 -42.43 -13.65 4.13
CA ARG A 292 -43.23 -14.38 5.13
C ARG A 292 -44.57 -13.71 5.37
#